data_AF-A0A7J7DTY2-F1
#
_entry.id   AF-A0A7J7DTY2-F1
#
_cell.length_a   1.000
_cell.length_b   1.000
_cell.length_c   1.000
_cell.angle_alpha   90.00
_cell.angle_beta   90.00
_cell.angle_gamma   90.00
#
_symmetry.space_group_name_H-M   'P 1'
#
loop_
_entity.id
_entity.type
_entity.pdbx_description
1 polymer ?
#
loop_
_entity_poly.entity_id
_entity_poly.type
_entity_poly.pdbx_seq_one_letter_code
_entity_poly.pdbx_strand_id
1 'polypeptide(L)'
;MKPSRFDEIPQKDLLDGTQVQFKSTKLQKYICAENGGGTIVVANRSSAPDWETFRLWRINQTHFNFRVSSKQFVGLKGYRNRIVAGSDTAGSPETFQILFSTERNENNQNHKVKIKASNGQFIQVQSDTLLTADYSGSVWEDGNPSVFIMTIVKRQYPFQGEYQITNGYGPDKAPQVMQNHWNTYITEQDFQFMSANGLNAVRIPVGWWIAKDPNPPKPFVDEFTAKNVQQNIDYIYNKRSSDLAKVTTTNGPLSFVGEWTGEWEKKGASMQDYQRFAKAQLDVYGRATFGWAYWAYKCDQKHWSLKWMIENNYIKL
;
A
#
# COMPACT_ATOMS: atom_id res chain seq x y z
N MET A 1 12.71 8.35 13.92
CA MET A 1 12.81 7.94 12.51
C MET A 1 12.26 9.06 11.65
N LYS A 2 13.12 9.96 11.22
CA LYS A 2 12.83 10.99 10.21
C LYS A 2 14.13 11.29 9.48
N PRO A 3 14.09 11.52 8.16
CA PRO A 3 12.90 11.58 7.30
C PRO A 3 12.34 10.20 6.89
N SER A 4 11.10 10.18 6.37
CA SER A 4 10.48 8.97 5.83
C SER A 4 11.10 8.63 4.48
N ARG A 5 11.28 7.34 4.19
CA ARG A 5 11.80 6.89 2.88
C ARG A 5 10.84 7.15 1.73
N PHE A 6 9.59 7.48 2.02
CA PHE A 6 8.59 7.86 1.03
C PHE A 6 8.67 9.33 0.63
N ASP A 7 9.39 10.16 1.40
CA ASP A 7 9.32 11.62 1.23
C ASP A 7 9.94 12.11 -0.07
N GLU A 8 10.99 11.44 -0.56
CA GLU A 8 11.71 11.80 -1.79
C GLU A 8 11.26 11.00 -3.03
N ILE A 9 10.21 10.19 -2.92
CA ILE A 9 9.67 9.48 -4.08
C ILE A 9 9.09 10.52 -5.05
N PRO A 10 9.52 10.57 -6.32
CA PRO A 10 8.93 11.47 -7.29
C PRO A 10 7.44 11.17 -7.48
N GLN A 11 6.58 12.19 -7.39
CA GLN A 11 5.12 12.03 -7.52
C GLN A 11 4.56 10.99 -6.53
N LYS A 12 4.88 11.13 -5.24
CA LYS A 12 4.54 10.16 -4.18
C LYS A 12 3.04 10.03 -3.87
N ASP A 13 2.22 10.93 -4.39
CA ASP A 13 0.76 10.88 -4.33
C ASP A 13 0.13 10.10 -5.51
N LEU A 14 0.93 9.74 -6.52
CA LEU A 14 0.55 8.86 -7.63
C LEU A 14 1.22 7.49 -7.53
N LEU A 15 1.39 6.98 -6.31
CA LEU A 15 1.89 5.64 -6.04
C LEU A 15 0.97 4.55 -6.61
N ASP A 16 1.49 3.32 -6.69
CA ASP A 16 0.74 2.21 -7.25
C ASP A 16 -0.54 1.95 -6.42
N GLY A 17 -1.67 1.83 -7.12
CA GLY A 17 -2.99 1.69 -6.53
C GLY A 17 -3.73 3.00 -6.25
N THR A 18 -3.09 4.18 -6.42
CA THR A 18 -3.76 5.48 -6.26
C THR A 18 -5.04 5.55 -7.09
N GLN A 19 -6.11 6.06 -6.49
CA GLN A 19 -7.39 6.25 -7.17
C GLN A 19 -7.48 7.65 -7.75
N VAL A 20 -7.85 7.73 -9.02
CA VAL A 20 -8.02 8.98 -9.76
C VAL A 20 -9.36 9.02 -10.49
N GLN A 21 -9.84 10.22 -10.71
CA GLN A 21 -11.04 10.51 -11.52
C GLN A 21 -10.66 11.55 -12.56
N PHE A 22 -11.30 11.51 -13.74
CA PHE A 22 -11.01 12.46 -14.81
C PHE A 22 -12.30 13.15 -15.24
N LYS A 23 -12.34 14.48 -15.11
CA LYS A 23 -13.44 15.31 -15.58
C LYS A 23 -13.03 16.06 -16.84
N SER A 24 -13.75 15.90 -17.94
CA SER A 24 -13.53 16.70 -19.15
C SER A 24 -13.78 18.17 -18.85
N THR A 25 -12.83 19.04 -19.21
CA THR A 25 -13.03 20.50 -19.10
C THR A 25 -14.05 21.00 -20.13
N LYS A 26 -14.10 20.36 -21.30
CA LYS A 26 -15.02 20.73 -22.40
C LYS A 26 -16.47 20.35 -22.08
N LEU A 27 -16.71 19.12 -21.66
CA LEU A 27 -18.07 18.61 -21.43
C LEU A 27 -18.55 18.80 -19.98
N GLN A 28 -17.66 19.11 -19.05
CA GLN A 28 -17.94 19.14 -17.61
C GLN A 28 -18.50 17.82 -17.06
N LYS A 29 -18.14 16.70 -17.70
CA LYS A 29 -18.55 15.34 -17.35
C LYS A 29 -17.33 14.46 -17.04
N TYR A 30 -17.51 13.50 -16.14
CA TYR A 30 -16.50 12.52 -15.75
C TYR A 30 -16.40 11.37 -16.76
N ILE A 31 -15.17 10.91 -16.95
CA ILE A 31 -14.89 9.65 -17.64
C ILE A 31 -15.43 8.49 -16.79
N CYS A 32 -16.14 7.56 -17.41
CA CYS A 32 -16.79 6.41 -16.78
C CYS A 32 -16.46 5.13 -17.57
N ALA A 33 -16.08 4.07 -16.86
CA ALA A 33 -16.06 2.72 -17.41
C ALA A 33 -17.45 2.09 -17.22
N GLU A 34 -18.27 2.04 -18.28
CA GLU A 34 -19.64 1.53 -18.17
C GLU A 34 -19.67 0.10 -17.62
N ASN A 35 -20.63 -0.18 -16.73
CA ASN A 35 -20.75 -1.42 -15.96
C ASN A 35 -19.52 -1.76 -15.09
N GLY A 36 -18.69 -0.77 -14.77
CA GLY A 36 -17.45 -0.96 -14.01
C GLY A 36 -16.32 -1.61 -14.81
N GLY A 37 -16.51 -1.85 -16.12
CA GLY A 37 -15.55 -2.48 -17.02
C GLY A 37 -16.17 -3.50 -17.98
N GLY A 38 -15.32 -4.12 -18.80
CA GLY A 38 -15.66 -5.14 -19.80
C GLY A 38 -16.10 -4.59 -21.15
N THR A 39 -16.37 -3.29 -21.23
CA THR A 39 -16.96 -2.66 -22.41
C THR A 39 -16.32 -1.32 -22.74
N ILE A 40 -17.10 -0.25 -22.83
CA ILE A 40 -16.72 1.07 -23.31
C ILE A 40 -16.30 1.99 -22.16
N VAL A 41 -15.43 2.94 -22.49
CA VAL A 41 -15.15 4.11 -21.64
C VAL A 41 -15.75 5.35 -22.30
N VAL A 42 -16.54 6.11 -21.54
CA VAL A 42 -17.36 7.25 -21.99
C VAL A 42 -17.14 8.47 -21.09
N ALA A 43 -17.64 9.65 -21.45
CA ALA A 43 -17.59 10.86 -20.62
C ALA A 43 -18.99 11.45 -20.42
N ASN A 44 -19.87 10.70 -19.74
CA ASN A 44 -21.30 11.03 -19.63
C ASN A 44 -21.78 11.35 -18.20
N ARG A 45 -20.92 11.27 -17.18
CA ARG A 45 -21.34 11.35 -15.77
C ARG A 45 -21.18 12.75 -15.17
N SER A 46 -22.17 13.21 -14.40
CA SER A 46 -22.09 14.49 -13.68
C SER A 46 -21.44 14.38 -12.30
N SER A 47 -21.27 13.16 -11.80
CA SER A 47 -20.65 12.83 -10.50
C SER A 47 -19.80 11.57 -10.62
N ALA A 48 -18.88 11.35 -9.68
CA ALA A 48 -17.93 10.24 -9.73
C ALA A 48 -17.90 9.40 -8.43
N PRO A 49 -18.96 8.62 -8.12
CA PRO A 49 -18.98 7.79 -6.93
C PRO A 49 -18.28 6.42 -7.07
N ASP A 50 -18.22 5.82 -8.27
CA ASP A 50 -17.74 4.44 -8.42
C ASP A 50 -17.04 4.21 -9.78
N TRP A 51 -17.80 4.04 -10.87
CA TRP A 51 -17.30 3.63 -12.19
C TRP A 51 -16.43 4.68 -12.89
N GLU A 52 -16.42 5.89 -12.34
CA GLU A 52 -15.60 7.01 -12.78
C GLU A 52 -14.24 7.05 -12.07
N THR A 53 -14.00 6.11 -11.14
CA THR A 53 -12.78 6.00 -10.36
C THR A 53 -11.88 4.89 -10.90
N PHE A 54 -10.67 5.27 -11.30
CA PHE A 54 -9.67 4.38 -11.86
C PHE A 54 -8.52 4.19 -10.88
N ARG A 55 -8.05 2.96 -10.71
CA ARG A 55 -6.83 2.68 -9.95
C ARG A 55 -5.63 2.77 -10.87
N LEU A 56 -4.61 3.52 -10.47
CA LEU A 56 -3.33 3.59 -11.17
C LEU A 56 -2.57 2.29 -10.93
N TRP A 57 -2.13 1.66 -12.01
CA TRP A 57 -1.06 0.67 -11.97
C TRP A 57 0.19 1.39 -12.45
N ARG A 58 1.13 1.67 -11.54
CA ARG A 58 2.27 2.54 -11.81
C ARG A 58 3.38 1.76 -12.49
N ILE A 59 3.77 2.19 -13.68
CA ILE A 59 4.89 1.62 -14.41
C ILE A 59 6.16 2.42 -14.08
N ASN A 60 6.06 3.75 -14.17
CA ASN A 60 7.11 4.69 -13.79
C ASN A 60 6.51 6.04 -13.42
N GLN A 61 7.34 7.08 -13.27
CA GLN A 61 6.92 8.42 -12.87
C GLN A 61 5.86 9.05 -13.78
N THR A 62 5.79 8.69 -15.06
CA THR A 62 4.86 9.34 -16.01
C THR A 62 3.90 8.38 -16.70
N HIS A 63 4.17 7.07 -16.64
CA HIS A 63 3.41 6.03 -17.33
C HIS A 63 2.65 5.16 -16.34
N PHE A 64 1.38 4.93 -16.67
CA PHE A 64 0.44 4.20 -15.86
C PHE A 64 -0.47 3.34 -16.74
N ASN A 65 -0.95 2.22 -16.20
CA ASN A 65 -2.19 1.62 -16.66
C ASN A 65 -3.34 2.09 -15.76
N PHE A 66 -4.55 2.12 -16.29
CA PHE A 66 -5.76 2.43 -15.52
C PHE A 66 -6.57 1.15 -15.32
N ARG A 67 -6.82 0.77 -14.07
CA ARG A 67 -7.59 -0.41 -13.72
C ARG A 67 -8.98 -0.02 -13.22
N VAL A 68 -10.01 -0.61 -13.80
CA VAL A 68 -11.42 -0.32 -13.48
C VAL A 68 -11.95 -1.24 -12.37
N SER A 69 -13.19 -1.02 -11.91
CA SER A 69 -13.81 -1.76 -10.80
C SER A 69 -13.89 -3.27 -11.05
N SER A 70 -14.12 -3.70 -12.30
CA SER A 70 -14.11 -5.11 -12.72
C SER A 70 -12.72 -5.74 -12.78
N LYS A 71 -11.66 -5.00 -12.40
CA LYS A 71 -10.25 -5.39 -12.42
C LYS A 71 -9.58 -5.45 -13.79
N GLN A 72 -10.30 -5.12 -14.86
CA GLN A 72 -9.75 -4.98 -16.20
C GLN A 72 -8.98 -3.66 -16.36
N PHE A 73 -8.17 -3.58 -17.41
CA PHE A 73 -7.42 -2.41 -17.80
C PHE A 73 -8.14 -1.64 -18.91
N VAL A 74 -8.05 -0.31 -18.80
CA VAL A 74 -8.34 0.61 -19.90
C VAL A 74 -7.26 0.47 -20.96
N GLY A 75 -7.63 0.44 -22.24
CA GLY A 75 -6.69 0.33 -23.33
C GLY A 75 -7.20 0.91 -24.65
N LEU A 76 -6.25 1.26 -25.51
CA LEU A 76 -6.46 1.69 -26.87
C LEU A 76 -6.75 0.48 -27.77
N LYS A 77 -7.88 0.48 -28.48
CA LYS A 77 -8.15 -0.47 -29.56
C LYS A 77 -7.83 0.16 -30.90
N GLY A 78 -7.04 -0.54 -31.71
CA GLY A 78 -6.53 -0.04 -32.99
C GLY A 78 -7.61 0.30 -34.01
N TYR A 79 -8.78 -0.32 -33.97
CA TYR A 79 -9.90 0.08 -34.83
C TYR A 79 -10.53 1.39 -34.33
N ARG A 80 -10.40 2.46 -35.12
CA ARG A 80 -10.89 3.83 -34.83
C ARG A 80 -10.33 4.48 -33.56
N ASN A 81 -9.15 4.05 -33.10
CA ASN A 81 -8.48 4.60 -31.92
C ASN A 81 -9.36 4.70 -30.66
N ARG A 82 -10.27 3.74 -30.46
CA ARG A 82 -11.24 3.79 -29.35
C ARG A 82 -10.59 3.44 -28.02
N ILE A 83 -11.07 4.06 -26.94
CA ILE A 83 -10.70 3.70 -25.57
C ILE A 83 -11.78 2.78 -24.96
N VAL A 84 -11.36 1.63 -24.44
CA VAL A 84 -12.23 0.60 -23.86
C VAL A 84 -11.62 0.06 -22.57
N ALA A 85 -12.41 -0.61 -21.73
CA ALA A 85 -11.97 -1.12 -20.44
C ALA A 85 -12.16 -2.63 -20.31
N GLY A 86 -11.56 -3.42 -21.21
CA GLY A 86 -11.87 -4.85 -21.34
C GLY A 86 -10.67 -5.80 -21.29
N SER A 87 -9.45 -5.32 -21.04
CA SER A 87 -8.27 -6.19 -21.04
C SER A 87 -8.00 -6.76 -19.65
N ASP A 88 -7.76 -8.06 -19.51
CA ASP A 88 -7.36 -8.67 -18.22
C ASP A 88 -5.85 -8.52 -17.94
N THR A 89 -5.08 -8.15 -18.96
CA THR A 89 -3.63 -7.96 -18.88
C THR A 89 -3.24 -6.56 -19.35
N ALA A 90 -2.23 -5.97 -18.70
CA ALA A 90 -1.63 -4.73 -19.16
C ALA A 90 -0.59 -5.02 -20.25
N GLY A 91 -0.53 -4.14 -21.26
CA GLY A 91 0.47 -4.13 -22.31
C GLY A 91 0.69 -2.73 -22.86
N SER A 92 1.32 -2.63 -24.03
CA SER A 92 1.50 -1.35 -24.72
C SER A 92 0.17 -0.61 -24.96
N PRO A 93 -0.92 -1.24 -25.45
CA PRO A 93 -2.20 -0.54 -25.67
C PRO A 93 -2.86 0.00 -24.40
N GLU A 94 -2.61 -0.63 -23.25
CA GLU A 94 -3.15 -0.24 -21.94
C GLU A 94 -2.27 0.79 -21.21
N THR A 95 -1.13 1.17 -21.80
CA THR A 95 -0.17 2.09 -21.19
C THR A 95 -0.42 3.52 -21.64
N PHE A 96 -0.58 4.42 -20.68
CA PHE A 96 -0.83 5.83 -20.90
C PHE A 96 0.19 6.69 -20.17
N GLN A 97 0.58 7.79 -20.81
CA GLN A 97 1.38 8.83 -20.18
C GLN A 97 0.47 9.94 -19.68
N ILE A 98 0.60 10.33 -18.42
CA ILE A 98 -0.11 11.50 -17.85
C ILE A 98 0.82 12.71 -17.96
N LEU A 99 0.36 13.76 -18.64
CA LEU A 99 1.05 15.04 -18.74
C LEU A 99 0.29 16.09 -17.95
N PHE A 100 1.00 16.85 -17.11
CA PHE A 100 0.45 17.93 -16.30
C PHE A 100 0.64 19.26 -17.01
N SER A 101 -0.34 20.17 -16.92
CA SER A 101 -0.24 21.49 -17.56
C SER A 101 0.82 22.40 -16.92
N THR A 102 1.11 22.17 -15.65
CA THR A 102 2.07 22.93 -14.83
C THR A 102 2.80 21.96 -13.90
N GLU A 103 3.82 22.47 -13.20
CA GLU A 103 4.42 21.74 -12.09
C GLU A 103 3.36 21.31 -11.06
N ARG A 104 3.56 20.14 -10.47
CA ARG A 104 2.60 19.55 -9.54
C ARG A 104 2.80 20.14 -8.14
N ASN A 105 1.68 20.44 -7.50
CA ASN A 105 1.61 20.65 -6.05
C ASN A 105 0.92 19.44 -5.43
N GLU A 106 1.67 18.60 -4.72
CA GLU A 106 1.16 17.35 -4.11
C GLU A 106 0.10 17.58 -3.02
N ASN A 107 -0.04 18.82 -2.53
CA ASN A 107 -1.11 19.18 -1.60
C ASN A 107 -2.44 19.50 -2.33
N ASN A 108 -2.39 19.71 -3.65
CA ASN A 108 -3.58 19.94 -4.47
C ASN A 108 -4.04 18.61 -5.06
N GLN A 109 -5.32 18.28 -4.90
CA GLN A 109 -5.89 17.06 -5.43
C GLN A 109 -6.24 17.15 -6.91
N ASN A 110 -6.48 18.36 -7.41
CA ASN A 110 -7.00 18.60 -8.75
C ASN A 110 -5.89 19.12 -9.64
N HIS A 111 -5.65 18.41 -10.73
CA HIS A 111 -4.63 18.75 -11.70
C HIS A 111 -5.20 18.79 -13.10
N LYS A 112 -4.83 19.81 -13.87
CA LYS A 112 -5.17 19.87 -15.29
C LYS A 112 -4.17 19.01 -16.07
N VAL A 113 -4.68 18.01 -16.79
CA VAL A 113 -3.87 16.98 -17.45
C VAL A 113 -4.31 16.71 -18.88
N LYS A 114 -3.37 16.16 -19.65
CA LYS A 114 -3.62 15.42 -20.90
C LYS A 114 -3.15 13.99 -20.71
N ILE A 115 -3.83 13.05 -21.36
CA ILE A 115 -3.51 11.62 -21.28
C ILE A 115 -3.09 11.17 -22.67
N LYS A 116 -1.83 10.79 -22.85
CA LYS A 116 -1.30 10.30 -24.12
C LYS A 116 -1.35 8.77 -24.16
N ALA A 117 -1.90 8.21 -25.22
CA ALA A 117 -1.95 6.77 -25.45
C ALA A 117 -0.67 6.26 -26.16
N SER A 118 -0.54 4.95 -26.29
CA SER A 118 0.64 4.30 -26.88
C SER A 118 0.85 4.59 -28.38
N ASN A 119 -0.17 5.08 -29.09
CA ASN A 119 -0.01 5.58 -30.46
C ASN A 119 0.58 7.01 -30.53
N GLY A 120 0.96 7.60 -29.39
CA GLY A 120 1.57 8.92 -29.30
C GLY A 120 0.58 10.09 -29.30
N GLN A 121 -0.72 9.82 -29.45
CA GLN A 121 -1.79 10.82 -29.50
C GLN A 121 -2.52 10.93 -28.15
N PHE A 122 -3.17 12.07 -27.91
CA PHE A 122 -3.94 12.29 -26.69
C PHE A 122 -5.36 11.73 -26.79
N ILE A 123 -5.85 11.19 -25.67
CA ILE A 123 -7.26 10.87 -25.48
C ILE A 123 -8.07 12.17 -25.60
N GLN A 124 -9.18 12.12 -26.32
CA GLN A 124 -10.13 13.22 -26.45
C GLN A 124 -11.58 12.75 -26.33
N VAL A 125 -12.43 13.65 -25.84
CA VAL A 125 -13.89 13.47 -25.86
C VAL A 125 -14.46 13.99 -27.18
N GLN A 126 -14.95 13.08 -28.03
CA GLN A 126 -15.65 13.43 -29.27
C GLN A 126 -17.10 13.79 -28.98
N SER A 127 -17.74 12.99 -28.12
CA SER A 127 -19.06 13.23 -27.53
C SER A 127 -19.07 12.66 -26.11
N ASP A 128 -20.19 12.75 -25.41
CA ASP A 128 -20.33 12.14 -24.08
C ASP A 128 -20.30 10.60 -24.10
N THR A 129 -20.47 9.98 -25.27
CA THR A 129 -20.48 8.52 -25.47
C THR A 129 -19.26 8.00 -26.24
N LEU A 130 -18.33 8.87 -26.65
CA LEU A 130 -17.19 8.48 -27.48
C LEU A 130 -15.88 9.15 -27.03
N LEU A 131 -14.95 8.32 -26.54
CA LEU A 131 -13.54 8.67 -26.34
C LEU A 131 -12.66 7.99 -27.39
N THR A 132 -11.75 8.77 -27.97
CA THR A 132 -10.75 8.30 -28.94
C THR A 132 -9.37 8.83 -28.55
N ALA A 133 -8.30 8.16 -29.00
CA ALA A 133 -6.92 8.66 -28.86
C ALA A 133 -6.34 9.03 -30.22
N ASP A 134 -6.77 10.17 -30.74
CA ASP A 134 -6.39 10.68 -32.06
C ASP A 134 -6.15 12.20 -32.08
N TYR A 135 -6.06 12.82 -30.90
CA TYR A 135 -5.78 14.25 -30.79
C TYR A 135 -4.28 14.54 -30.74
N SER A 136 -3.78 15.38 -31.63
CA SER A 136 -2.35 15.73 -31.72
C SER A 136 -2.03 17.17 -31.29
N GLY A 137 -3.02 17.96 -30.87
CA GLY A 137 -2.82 19.38 -30.55
C GLY A 137 -2.16 19.65 -29.19
N SER A 138 -1.50 20.80 -29.06
CA SER A 138 -0.75 21.20 -27.86
C SER A 138 -1.51 22.11 -26.89
N VAL A 139 -2.57 22.79 -27.33
CA VAL A 139 -3.32 23.81 -26.55
C VAL A 139 -4.01 23.22 -25.30
N TRP A 140 -4.07 24.00 -24.22
CA TRP A 140 -4.56 23.61 -22.88
C TRP A 140 -5.82 24.36 -22.42
N GLU A 141 -6.55 25.03 -23.32
CA GLU A 141 -7.79 25.74 -22.97
C GLU A 141 -8.90 24.79 -22.51
N ASP A 142 -9.87 25.29 -21.73
CA ASP A 142 -10.92 24.45 -21.16
C ASP A 142 -11.87 23.84 -22.21
N GLY A 143 -12.07 24.51 -23.34
CA GLY A 143 -12.85 24.00 -24.47
C GLY A 143 -12.16 22.87 -25.25
N ASN A 144 -10.89 22.57 -24.95
CA ASN A 144 -10.13 21.56 -25.66
C ASN A 144 -10.64 20.15 -25.31
N PRO A 145 -10.93 19.28 -26.31
CA PRO A 145 -11.50 17.97 -26.04
C PRO A 145 -10.51 16.99 -25.40
N SER A 146 -9.21 17.28 -25.38
CA SER A 146 -8.18 16.42 -24.79
C SER A 146 -7.75 16.81 -23.37
N VAL A 147 -8.35 17.87 -22.82
CA VAL A 147 -7.98 18.41 -21.51
C VAL A 147 -8.95 17.91 -20.45
N PHE A 148 -8.39 17.44 -19.34
CA PHE A 148 -9.13 16.90 -18.21
C PHE A 148 -8.64 17.51 -16.90
N ILE A 149 -9.56 17.65 -15.93
CA ILE A 149 -9.19 17.77 -14.52
C ILE A 149 -9.09 16.36 -13.95
N MET A 150 -7.88 15.95 -13.62
CA MET A 150 -7.62 14.75 -12.83
C MET A 150 -7.75 15.07 -11.35
N THR A 151 -8.62 14.36 -10.65
CA THR A 151 -8.77 14.44 -9.20
C THR A 151 -8.15 13.20 -8.56
N ILE A 152 -7.19 13.39 -7.66
CA ILE A 152 -6.65 12.35 -6.79
C ILE A 152 -7.62 12.14 -5.62
N VAL A 153 -8.20 10.95 -5.53
CA VAL A 153 -9.18 10.60 -4.48
C VAL A 153 -8.44 10.45 -3.16
N LYS A 154 -8.85 11.20 -2.12
CA LYS A 154 -8.22 11.10 -0.80
C LYS A 154 -8.41 9.71 -0.24
N ARG A 155 -7.35 9.21 0.38
CA ARG A 155 -7.39 8.01 1.21
C ARG A 155 -7.11 8.39 2.65
N GLN A 156 -7.68 7.60 3.55
CA GLN A 156 -7.42 7.73 4.99
C GLN A 156 -5.95 7.43 5.32
N TYR A 157 -5.34 6.50 4.58
CA TYR A 157 -3.96 6.06 4.81
C TYR A 157 -3.16 6.09 3.50
N PRO A 158 -1.90 6.57 3.55
CA PRO A 158 -1.00 6.58 2.40
C PRO A 158 -0.59 5.14 2.04
N PHE A 159 -0.19 4.95 0.78
CA PHE A 159 0.45 3.70 0.38
C PHE A 159 1.83 3.58 1.04
N GLN A 160 2.09 2.41 1.61
CA GLN A 160 3.35 2.09 2.28
C GLN A 160 3.81 0.68 1.86
N GLY A 161 4.99 0.30 2.34
CA GLY A 161 5.61 -1.00 2.04
C GLY A 161 6.72 -0.92 1.00
N GLU A 162 7.55 -1.95 0.98
CA GLU A 162 8.74 -2.05 0.13
C GLU A 162 8.41 -1.98 -1.37
N TYR A 163 7.29 -2.59 -1.79
CA TYR A 163 6.84 -2.51 -3.18
C TYR A 163 6.64 -1.06 -3.64
N GLN A 164 6.07 -0.21 -2.78
CA GLN A 164 5.82 1.19 -3.11
C GLN A 164 7.13 2.00 -3.19
N ILE A 165 8.10 1.68 -2.33
CA ILE A 165 9.45 2.30 -2.39
C ILE A 165 10.15 1.89 -3.69
N THR A 166 10.18 0.59 -3.98
CA THR A 166 10.90 0.04 -5.15
C THR A 166 10.27 0.48 -6.47
N ASN A 167 8.93 0.43 -6.58
CA ASN A 167 8.20 0.95 -7.74
C ASN A 167 8.30 2.48 -7.85
N GLY A 168 8.21 3.21 -6.72
CA GLY A 168 8.22 4.67 -6.69
C GLY A 168 9.55 5.29 -7.11
N TYR A 169 10.67 4.76 -6.60
CA TYR A 169 12.02 5.21 -6.98
C TYR A 169 12.51 4.62 -8.31
N GLY A 170 11.92 3.53 -8.77
CA GLY A 170 12.34 2.82 -9.97
C GLY A 170 13.65 2.03 -9.76
N PRO A 171 14.05 1.27 -10.80
CA PRO A 171 15.11 0.25 -10.69
C PRO A 171 16.50 0.82 -10.38
N ASP A 172 16.76 2.09 -10.72
CA ASP A 172 18.10 2.69 -10.55
C ASP A 172 18.31 3.26 -9.14
N LYS A 173 17.32 4.01 -8.61
CA LYS A 173 17.42 4.68 -7.30
C LYS A 173 16.98 3.77 -6.15
N ALA A 174 16.02 2.88 -6.37
CA ALA A 174 15.51 2.01 -5.30
C ALA A 174 16.60 1.16 -4.63
N PRO A 175 17.53 0.49 -5.34
CA PRO A 175 18.58 -0.31 -4.71
C PRO A 175 19.48 0.52 -3.79
N GLN A 176 19.80 1.76 -4.15
CA GLN A 176 20.62 2.66 -3.33
C GLN A 176 19.90 3.04 -2.04
N VAL A 177 18.61 3.40 -2.14
CA VAL A 177 17.76 3.74 -0.99
C VAL A 177 17.63 2.54 -0.04
N MET A 178 17.42 1.33 -0.58
CA MET A 178 17.29 0.10 0.19
C MET A 178 18.62 -0.32 0.82
N GLN A 179 19.74 -0.26 0.08
CA GLN A 179 21.06 -0.58 0.62
C GLN A 179 21.44 0.37 1.76
N ASN A 180 21.21 1.67 1.59
CA ASN A 180 21.44 2.63 2.67
C ASN A 180 20.57 2.31 3.89
N HIS A 181 19.30 1.94 3.68
CA HIS A 181 18.43 1.49 4.77
C HIS A 181 19.00 0.28 5.51
N TRP A 182 19.37 -0.78 4.79
CA TRP A 182 19.90 -2.00 5.38
C TRP A 182 21.21 -1.76 6.15
N ASN A 183 22.10 -0.94 5.60
CA ASN A 183 23.39 -0.63 6.21
C ASN A 183 23.28 0.22 7.50
N THR A 184 22.20 1.00 7.65
CA THR A 184 22.11 2.01 8.72
C THR A 184 21.02 1.76 9.74
N TYR A 185 20.06 0.87 9.45
CA TYR A 185 18.86 0.76 10.29
C TYR A 185 19.00 -0.21 11.46
N ILE A 186 19.63 -1.37 11.25
CA ILE A 186 20.00 -2.32 12.30
C ILE A 186 21.51 -2.43 12.26
N THR A 187 22.17 -2.03 13.34
CA THR A 187 23.64 -1.95 13.43
C THR A 187 24.17 -2.81 14.56
N GLU A 188 25.49 -2.94 14.68
CA GLU A 188 26.12 -3.66 15.80
C GLU A 188 25.72 -3.10 17.17
N GLN A 189 25.55 -1.77 17.28
CA GLN A 189 25.07 -1.13 18.51
C GLN A 189 23.67 -1.62 18.91
N ASP A 190 22.84 -1.99 17.93
CA ASP A 190 21.52 -2.56 18.21
C ASP A 190 21.64 -3.98 18.79
N PHE A 191 22.60 -4.79 18.35
CA PHE A 191 22.89 -6.10 18.94
C PHE A 191 23.51 -5.98 20.34
N GLN A 192 24.38 -4.98 20.56
CA GLN A 192 24.88 -4.65 21.90
C GLN A 192 23.74 -4.25 22.83
N PHE A 193 22.80 -3.42 22.35
CA PHE A 193 21.58 -3.07 23.09
C PHE A 193 20.72 -4.29 23.39
N MET A 194 20.52 -5.19 22.43
CA MET A 194 19.77 -6.44 22.64
C MET A 194 20.39 -7.27 23.76
N SER A 195 21.70 -7.53 23.66
CA SER A 195 22.45 -8.31 24.65
C SER A 195 22.41 -7.69 26.04
N ALA A 196 22.61 -6.37 26.16
CA ALA A 196 22.56 -5.64 27.42
C ALA A 196 21.19 -5.66 28.11
N ASN A 197 20.11 -5.94 27.37
CA ASN A 197 18.74 -6.05 27.88
C ASN A 197 18.25 -7.51 27.92
N GLY A 198 19.15 -8.49 27.91
CA GLY A 198 18.80 -9.91 28.10
C GLY A 198 18.19 -10.60 26.87
N LEU A 199 18.14 -9.94 25.72
CA LEU A 199 17.73 -10.59 24.46
C LEU A 199 18.90 -11.42 23.92
N ASN A 200 18.67 -12.73 23.76
CA ASN A 200 19.69 -13.71 23.41
C ASN A 200 19.46 -14.42 22.06
N ALA A 201 18.39 -14.07 21.35
CA ALA A 201 18.04 -14.64 20.04
C ALA A 201 17.43 -13.58 19.11
N VAL A 202 17.68 -13.71 17.80
CA VAL A 202 17.09 -12.89 16.74
C VAL A 202 16.39 -13.79 15.72
N ARG A 203 15.10 -13.56 15.51
CA ARG A 203 14.34 -14.17 14.41
C ARG A 203 14.47 -13.29 13.17
N ILE A 204 15.00 -13.84 12.08
CA ILE A 204 15.09 -13.16 10.78
C ILE A 204 14.01 -13.75 9.87
N PRO A 205 12.90 -13.02 9.61
CA PRO A 205 11.90 -13.48 8.66
C PRO A 205 12.46 -13.36 7.24
N VAL A 206 12.54 -14.49 6.54
CA VAL A 206 12.92 -14.55 5.14
C VAL A 206 11.63 -14.78 4.35
N GLY A 207 11.17 -13.77 3.62
CA GLY A 207 9.94 -13.86 2.85
C GLY A 207 10.04 -14.89 1.74
N TRP A 208 9.09 -15.82 1.63
CA TRP A 208 9.08 -16.88 0.61
C TRP A 208 9.31 -16.36 -0.83
N TRP A 209 8.84 -15.14 -1.12
CA TRP A 209 8.96 -14.48 -2.42
C TRP A 209 10.40 -14.14 -2.84
N ILE A 210 11.41 -14.26 -1.96
CA ILE A 210 12.81 -14.02 -2.34
C ILE A 210 13.38 -15.10 -3.28
N ALA A 211 12.75 -16.28 -3.35
CA ALA A 211 13.28 -17.43 -4.11
C ALA A 211 12.53 -17.72 -5.42
N LYS A 212 11.22 -17.47 -5.55
CA LYS A 212 10.43 -17.58 -6.81
C LYS A 212 8.96 -17.22 -6.59
N ASP A 213 8.37 -16.35 -7.43
CA ASP A 213 7.11 -16.50 -8.21
C ASP A 213 6.51 -15.11 -8.60
N PRO A 214 6.16 -14.86 -9.88
CA PRO A 214 5.48 -13.64 -10.36
C PRO A 214 4.03 -13.39 -9.87
N ASN A 215 3.42 -14.24 -9.04
CA ASN A 215 2.04 -13.96 -8.58
C ASN A 215 1.67 -14.69 -7.25
N PRO A 216 1.81 -14.07 -6.06
CA PRO A 216 1.35 -14.70 -4.83
C PRO A 216 -0.20 -14.64 -4.71
N PRO A 217 -0.91 -15.77 -4.55
CA PRO A 217 -2.34 -15.75 -4.24
C PRO A 217 -2.61 -15.45 -2.76
N LYS A 218 -3.79 -14.87 -2.49
CA LYS A 218 -4.43 -14.77 -1.16
C LYS A 218 -4.54 -16.17 -0.51
N PRO A 219 -4.58 -16.32 0.84
CA PRO A 219 -5.37 -15.46 1.75
C PRO A 219 -4.82 -15.17 3.17
N PHE A 220 -5.33 -14.08 3.76
CA PHE A 220 -5.41 -13.86 5.21
C PHE A 220 -6.72 -14.47 5.75
N VAL A 221 -6.72 -14.90 7.02
CA VAL A 221 -7.82 -15.63 7.67
C VAL A 221 -8.75 -14.65 8.43
N ASP A 222 -10.05 -14.65 8.09
CA ASP A 222 -11.10 -13.66 8.47
C ASP A 222 -11.73 -13.83 9.87
N GLU A 223 -11.24 -14.74 10.73
CA GLU A 223 -11.93 -15.12 11.99
C GLU A 223 -12.00 -14.00 13.06
N PHE A 224 -11.03 -13.08 13.09
CA PHE A 224 -10.89 -12.11 14.19
C PHE A 224 -11.80 -10.88 14.04
N THR A 225 -12.23 -10.58 12.82
CA THR A 225 -13.03 -9.40 12.48
C THR A 225 -14.48 -9.49 12.99
N ALA A 226 -14.95 -10.70 13.30
CA ALA A 226 -16.32 -10.97 13.78
C ALA A 226 -16.45 -11.06 15.32
N LYS A 227 -15.34 -11.04 16.07
CA LYS A 227 -15.35 -11.17 17.54
C LYS A 227 -15.48 -9.80 18.22
N ASN A 228 -16.26 -9.71 19.30
CA ASN A 228 -16.29 -8.52 20.15
C ASN A 228 -15.04 -8.43 21.07
N VAL A 229 -14.85 -7.29 21.75
CA VAL A 229 -13.65 -7.03 22.55
C VAL A 229 -13.42 -8.10 23.64
N GLN A 230 -14.45 -8.52 24.36
CA GLN A 230 -14.31 -9.56 25.39
C GLN A 230 -14.04 -10.94 24.76
N GLN A 231 -14.68 -11.26 23.63
CA GLN A 231 -14.43 -12.50 22.89
C GLN A 231 -13.01 -12.59 22.32
N ASN A 232 -12.42 -11.46 21.91
CA ASN A 232 -11.01 -11.42 21.48
C ASN A 232 -10.06 -11.62 22.67
N ILE A 233 -10.36 -11.03 23.83
CA ILE A 233 -9.58 -11.20 25.06
C ILE A 233 -9.70 -12.63 25.61
N ASP A 234 -10.90 -13.19 25.66
CA ASP A 234 -11.18 -14.55 26.10
C ASP A 234 -10.57 -15.59 25.15
N TYR A 235 -10.49 -15.29 23.85
CA TYR A 235 -9.79 -16.14 22.89
C TYR A 235 -8.29 -16.24 23.20
N ILE A 236 -7.66 -15.17 23.70
CA ILE A 236 -6.25 -15.20 24.13
C ILE A 236 -6.10 -16.04 25.41
N TYR A 237 -6.90 -15.77 26.44
CA TYR A 237 -6.79 -16.47 27.72
C TYR A 237 -7.16 -17.96 27.65
N ASN A 238 -8.09 -18.34 26.77
CA ASN A 238 -8.55 -19.72 26.66
C ASN A 238 -7.87 -20.47 25.52
N LYS A 239 -8.10 -20.01 24.27
CA LYS A 239 -7.71 -20.77 23.08
C LYS A 239 -6.20 -20.71 22.83
N ARG A 240 -5.58 -19.52 22.89
CA ARG A 240 -4.12 -19.39 22.70
C ARG A 240 -3.33 -20.01 23.85
N SER A 241 -3.77 -19.85 25.10
CA SER A 241 -3.15 -20.52 26.25
C SER A 241 -3.19 -22.05 26.14
N SER A 242 -4.34 -22.62 25.74
CA SER A 242 -4.49 -24.06 25.52
C SER A 242 -3.66 -24.57 24.35
N ASP A 243 -3.63 -23.86 23.21
CA ASP A 243 -2.85 -24.26 22.04
C ASP A 243 -1.35 -24.23 22.33
N LEU A 244 -0.87 -23.24 23.11
CA LEU A 244 0.51 -23.18 23.58
C LEU A 244 0.85 -24.35 24.51
N ALA A 245 -0.05 -24.70 25.45
CA ALA A 245 0.17 -25.83 26.36
C ALA A 245 0.24 -27.19 25.63
N LYS A 246 -0.51 -27.36 24.53
CA LYS A 246 -0.50 -28.60 23.73
C LYS A 246 0.81 -28.87 22.99
N VAL A 247 1.54 -27.83 22.63
CA VAL A 247 2.82 -27.96 21.90
C VAL A 247 4.04 -27.87 22.83
N THR A 248 3.81 -27.78 24.14
CA THR A 248 4.85 -27.63 25.17
C THR A 248 4.79 -28.83 26.14
N THR A 249 5.22 -30.02 25.71
CA THR A 249 5.23 -31.24 26.55
C THR A 249 6.57 -31.46 27.24
N THR A 250 6.59 -32.18 28.37
CA THR A 250 7.76 -32.39 29.25
C THR A 250 8.98 -33.05 28.56
N ASN A 251 8.80 -33.66 27.37
CA ASN A 251 9.86 -34.15 26.48
C ASN A 251 9.57 -33.87 24.99
N GLY A 252 8.82 -32.80 24.70
CA GLY A 252 8.43 -32.42 23.34
C GLY A 252 9.44 -31.52 22.64
N PRO A 253 9.18 -31.16 21.37
CA PRO A 253 9.94 -30.11 20.69
C PRO A 253 9.85 -28.80 21.48
N LEU A 254 10.90 -27.97 21.40
CA LEU A 254 10.91 -26.68 22.08
C LEU A 254 9.81 -25.77 21.49
N SER A 255 8.98 -25.20 22.35
CA SER A 255 7.88 -24.32 21.96
C SER A 255 8.39 -22.89 21.82
N PHE A 256 7.98 -22.19 20.77
CA PHE A 256 8.39 -20.81 20.50
C PHE A 256 7.17 -19.92 20.25
N VAL A 257 7.01 -18.85 21.03
CA VAL A 257 5.99 -17.83 20.76
C VAL A 257 6.56 -16.86 19.72
N GLY A 258 6.17 -17.06 18.46
CA GLY A 258 6.86 -16.43 17.34
C GLY A 258 6.61 -14.94 17.15
N GLU A 259 5.45 -14.43 17.57
CA GLU A 259 5.00 -13.06 17.27
C GLU A 259 4.11 -12.52 18.38
N TRP A 260 4.55 -11.45 19.07
CA TRP A 260 3.71 -10.65 19.95
C TRP A 260 4.16 -9.19 19.98
N THR A 261 3.27 -8.29 20.40
CA THR A 261 3.54 -6.85 20.47
C THR A 261 2.88 -6.25 21.72
N GLY A 262 3.40 -5.12 22.19
CA GLY A 262 2.80 -4.31 23.23
C GLY A 262 1.73 -3.36 22.70
N GLU A 263 1.56 -3.22 21.38
CA GLU A 263 0.41 -2.50 20.83
C GLU A 263 -0.87 -3.36 20.88
N TRP A 264 -1.97 -2.72 21.27
CA TRP A 264 -3.30 -3.32 21.41
C TRP A 264 -4.44 -2.35 21.03
N GLU A 265 -4.09 -1.23 20.38
CA GLU A 265 -4.98 -0.21 19.81
C GLU A 265 -6.00 0.39 20.80
N LYS A 266 -5.71 0.31 22.10
CA LYS A 266 -6.60 0.83 23.12
C LYS A 266 -6.46 2.35 23.25
N LYS A 267 -7.42 3.07 22.67
CA LYS A 267 -7.54 4.53 22.84
C LYS A 267 -7.63 4.90 24.33
N GLY A 268 -6.83 5.88 24.75
CA GLY A 268 -6.82 6.42 26.10
C GLY A 268 -6.11 5.57 27.16
N ALA A 269 -5.47 4.45 26.78
CA ALA A 269 -4.67 3.65 27.70
C ALA A 269 -3.47 4.45 28.22
N SER A 270 -3.25 4.37 29.53
CA SER A 270 -2.09 4.98 30.18
C SER A 270 -0.82 4.16 29.94
N MET A 271 0.34 4.75 30.19
CA MET A 271 1.61 4.00 30.21
C MET A 271 1.56 2.80 31.16
N GLN A 272 0.90 2.95 32.32
CA GLN A 272 0.74 1.88 33.31
C GLN A 272 -0.09 0.72 32.76
N ASP A 273 -1.11 1.01 31.95
CA ASP A 273 -1.91 -0.03 31.29
C ASP A 273 -1.07 -0.81 30.28
N TYR A 274 -0.26 -0.12 29.47
CA TYR A 274 0.66 -0.77 28.55
C TYR A 274 1.74 -1.60 29.27
N GLN A 275 2.27 -1.11 30.40
CA GLN A 275 3.21 -1.88 31.24
C GLN A 275 2.56 -3.15 31.78
N ARG A 276 1.33 -3.07 32.31
CA ARG A 276 0.58 -4.22 32.82
C ARG A 276 0.28 -5.22 31.69
N PHE A 277 -0.10 -4.72 30.52
CA PHE A 277 -0.36 -5.54 29.34
C PHE A 277 0.90 -6.28 28.86
N ALA A 278 2.02 -5.57 28.70
CA ALA A 278 3.27 -6.17 28.27
C ALA A 278 3.84 -7.14 29.31
N LYS A 279 3.71 -6.81 30.61
CA LYS A 279 4.09 -7.73 31.70
C LYS A 279 3.28 -9.02 31.66
N ALA A 280 1.97 -8.95 31.50
CA ALA A 280 1.13 -10.14 31.41
C ALA A 280 1.54 -11.04 30.22
N GLN A 281 1.86 -10.42 29.07
CA GLN A 281 2.38 -11.14 27.91
C GLN A 281 3.73 -11.81 28.20
N LEU A 282 4.69 -11.10 28.80
CA LEU A 282 5.99 -11.67 29.19
C LEU A 282 5.85 -12.83 30.19
N ASP A 283 5.00 -12.68 31.21
CA ASP A 283 4.76 -13.70 32.24
C ASP A 283 4.14 -14.99 31.65
N VAL A 284 3.43 -14.89 30.53
CA VAL A 284 2.80 -16.03 29.83
C VAL A 284 3.72 -16.58 28.75
N TYR A 285 4.24 -15.74 27.86
CA TYR A 285 5.06 -16.16 26.72
C TYR A 285 6.45 -16.60 27.13
N GLY A 286 6.98 -16.09 28.25
CA GLY A 286 8.22 -16.56 28.87
C GLY A 286 8.18 -18.02 29.34
N ARG A 287 6.99 -18.65 29.38
CA ARG A 287 6.83 -20.08 29.69
C ARG A 287 7.15 -20.99 28.51
N ALA A 288 7.31 -20.44 27.31
CA ALA A 288 7.68 -21.20 26.12
C ALA A 288 9.11 -21.75 26.28
N THR A 289 9.30 -23.04 26.01
CA THR A 289 10.55 -23.76 26.30
C THR A 289 11.72 -23.41 25.38
N PHE A 290 11.48 -22.87 24.18
CA PHE A 290 12.53 -22.22 23.36
C PHE A 290 12.66 -20.73 23.65
N GLY A 291 11.54 -20.08 24.02
CA GLY A 291 11.44 -18.64 24.22
C GLY A 291 10.39 -17.99 23.32
N TRP A 292 10.57 -16.71 23.05
CA TRP A 292 9.62 -15.89 22.30
C TRP A 292 10.35 -14.86 21.43
N ALA A 293 9.68 -14.34 20.41
CA ALA A 293 10.12 -13.17 19.66
C ALA A 293 9.04 -12.09 19.67
N TYR A 294 9.48 -10.86 19.96
CA TYR A 294 8.66 -9.68 19.78
C TYR A 294 8.54 -9.36 18.29
N TRP A 295 7.39 -8.82 17.88
CA TRP A 295 7.01 -8.56 16.49
C TRP A 295 8.09 -7.83 15.69
N ALA A 296 8.60 -6.72 16.22
CA ALA A 296 9.67 -5.96 15.59
C ALA A 296 10.61 -5.34 16.63
N TYR A 297 11.91 -5.45 16.38
CA TYR A 297 12.91 -4.80 17.22
C TYR A 297 12.86 -3.27 17.09
N LYS A 298 12.80 -2.75 15.86
CA LYS A 298 12.54 -1.35 15.53
C LYS A 298 11.32 -1.24 14.63
N CYS A 299 10.46 -0.28 14.93
CA CYS A 299 9.30 0.09 14.12
C CYS A 299 9.07 1.61 14.23
N ASP A 300 8.53 2.22 13.18
CA ASP A 300 8.14 3.63 13.23
C ASP A 300 6.96 3.87 14.19
N GLN A 301 6.11 2.84 14.36
CA GLN A 301 5.06 2.85 15.37
C GLN A 301 5.64 2.44 16.73
N LYS A 302 5.50 3.34 17.70
CA LYS A 302 6.16 3.28 19.02
C LYS A 302 6.00 1.95 19.75
N HIS A 303 4.76 1.53 20.04
CA HIS A 303 4.52 0.31 20.81
C HIS A 303 4.81 -0.98 20.02
N TRP A 304 4.92 -0.90 18.70
CA TRP A 304 5.38 -2.02 17.86
C TRP A 304 6.91 -2.17 17.86
N SER A 305 7.65 -1.20 18.40
CA SER A 305 9.11 -1.19 18.47
C SER A 305 9.59 -1.62 19.85
N LEU A 306 10.12 -2.84 19.97
CA LEU A 306 10.64 -3.34 21.26
C LEU A 306 11.71 -2.42 21.85
N LYS A 307 12.64 -1.93 21.01
CA LYS A 307 13.67 -0.98 21.44
C LYS A 307 13.05 0.26 22.08
N TRP A 308 12.05 0.85 21.44
CA TRP A 308 11.36 2.02 21.96
C TRP A 308 10.64 1.72 23.28
N MET A 309 9.98 0.55 23.38
CA MET A 309 9.29 0.12 24.59
C MET A 309 10.25 -0.01 25.78
N ILE A 310 11.45 -0.54 25.57
CA ILE A 310 12.47 -0.65 26.62
C ILE A 310 13.01 0.74 26.98
N GLU A 311 13.45 1.53 25.99
CA GLU A 311 14.03 2.86 26.21
C GLU A 311 13.06 3.82 26.93
N ASN A 312 11.74 3.63 26.75
CA ASN A 312 10.71 4.47 27.33
C ASN A 312 10.04 3.82 28.56
N ASN A 313 10.63 2.76 29.12
CA ASN A 313 10.17 2.07 30.33
C ASN A 313 8.77 1.43 30.26
N TYR A 314 8.28 1.10 29.06
CA TYR A 314 7.04 0.34 28.87
C TYR A 314 7.24 -1.17 29.07
N ILE A 315 8.45 -1.67 28.80
CA ILE A 315 8.87 -3.05 29.02
C ILE A 315 10.18 -3.07 29.80
N LYS A 316 10.29 -4.02 30.73
CA LYS A 316 11.56 -4.42 31.36
C LYS A 316 11.71 -5.93 31.15
N LEU A 317 12.85 -6.34 30.61
CA LEU A 317 13.20 -7.73 30.34
C LEU A 317 14.13 -8.26 31.43
#